data_AF-A0A815TEC9-F1
#
_entry.id   AF-A0A815TEC9-F1
#
_cell.length_a   1.000
_cell.length_b   1.000
_cell.length_c   1.000
_cell.angle_alpha   90.00
_cell.angle_beta   90.00
_cell.angle_gamma   90.00
#
_symmetry.space_group_name_H-M   'P 1'
#
loop_
_entity.id
_entity.type
_entity.pdbx_description
1 polymer ?
#
loop_
_entity_poly.entity_id
_entity_poly.type
_entity_poly.pdbx_seq_one_letter_code
_entity_poly.pdbx_strand_id
1 'polypeptide(L)' 'GLTVRPKTKTLAIQHRIDTLYVRYNNGDISANELLDGLSYVVAKNVKSKRK' A
#
# COMPACT_ATOMS: atom_id res chain seq x y z
N GLY A 1 -20.49 -19.70 5.13
CA GLY A 1 -19.96 -18.33 5.01
C GLY A 1 -18.90 -18.12 6.06
N LEU A 2 -17.72 -17.58 5.69
CA LEU A 2 -16.68 -17.21 6.65
C LEU A 2 -15.77 -16.15 6.01
N THR A 3 -16.04 -14.89 6.34
CA THR A 3 -15.39 -13.69 5.82
C THR A 3 -14.05 -13.45 6.54
N VAL A 4 -13.06 -14.33 6.36
CA VAL A 4 -11.74 -14.21 7.04
C VAL A 4 -10.75 -13.28 6.28
N ARG A 5 -11.15 -12.75 5.11
CA ARG A 5 -10.25 -12.00 4.20
C ARG A 5 -9.83 -10.56 4.56
N PRO A 6 -10.47 -9.78 5.47
CA PRO A 6 -10.11 -8.36 5.60
C PRO A 6 -8.77 -8.14 6.32
N LYS A 7 -8.45 -8.91 7.37
CA LYS A 7 -7.23 -8.72 8.18
C LYS A 7 -5.94 -8.88 7.37
N THR A 8 -5.86 -9.91 6.52
CA THR A 8 -4.66 -10.19 5.73
C THR A 8 -4.41 -9.12 4.66
N LYS A 9 -5.47 -8.58 4.06
CA LYS A 9 -5.36 -7.50 3.08
C LYS A 9 -4.86 -6.20 3.72
N THR A 10 -5.37 -5.84 4.90
CA THR A 10 -4.90 -4.67 5.65
C THR A 10 -3.41 -4.78 6.00
N LEU A 11 -2.94 -5.95 6.44
CA LEU A 11 -1.52 -6.19 6.72
C LEU A 11 -0.64 -6.07 5.47
N ALA A 12 -1.10 -6.58 4.32
CA ALA A 12 -0.36 -6.47 3.07
C ALA A 12 -0.26 -5.02 2.56
N ILE A 13 -1.26 -4.17 2.84
CA ILE A 13 -1.21 -2.73 2.54
C ILE A 13 -0.19 -2.05 3.43
N GLN A 14 -0.24 -2.31 4.74
CA GLN A 14 0.67 -1.70 5.71
C GLN A 14 2.13 -2.03 5.36
N HIS A 15 2.43 -3.30 5.09
CA HIS A 15 3.79 -3.71 4.71
C HIS A 15 4.30 -2.98 3.46
N ARG A 16 3.43 -2.72 2.47
CA ARG A 16 3.82 -1.98 1.25
C ARG A 16 4.10 -0.51 1.55
N ILE A 17 3.31 0.11 2.43
CA ILE A 17 3.53 1.48 2.88
C ILE A 17 4.85 1.57 3.66
N ASP A 18 5.09 0.66 4.59
CA ASP A 18 6.33 0.63 5.39
C ASP A 18 7.57 0.48 4.49
N THR A 19 7.49 -0.38 3.47
CA THR A 19 8.58 -0.56 2.51
C THR A 19 8.87 0.72 1.72
N LEU A 20 7.85 1.46 1.31
CA LEU A 20 8.03 2.74 0.60
C LEU A 20 8.69 3.79 1.51
N TYR A 21 8.30 3.86 2.78
CA TYR A 21 8.92 4.76 3.74
C TYR A 21 10.39 4.42 4.01
N VAL A 22 10.73 3.14 4.16
CA VAL A 22 12.13 2.71 4.34
C VAL A 22 12.97 3.12 3.14
N ARG A 23 12.49 2.89 1.92
CA ARG A 23 13.21 3.29 0.69
C ARG A 23 13.41 4.80 0.60
N TYR A 24 12.40 5.58 0.97
CA TYR A 24 12.52 7.04 1.00
C TYR A 24 13.56 7.50 2.03
N ASN A 25 13.51 6.95 3.24
CA ASN A 25 14.46 7.28 4.31
C ASN A 25 15.90 6.88 3.96
N ASN A 26 16.08 5.80 3.19
CA ASN A 26 17.38 5.38 2.68
C ASN A 26 17.89 6.24 1.51
N GLY A 27 17.04 7.09 0.94
CA GLY A 27 17.34 7.87 -0.26
C GLY A 27 17.27 7.07 -1.57
N ASP A 28 16.71 5.85 -1.54
CA ASP A 28 16.53 4.99 -2.73
C ASP A 28 15.46 5.53 -3.69
N ILE A 29 14.55 6.36 -3.19
CA ILE A 29 13.47 7.01 -3.96
C ILE A 29 13.28 8.45 -3.51
N SER A 30 12.84 9.29 -4.44
CA SER A 30 12.46 10.68 -4.19
C SER A 30 11.09 10.79 -3.51
N ALA A 31 10.78 11.99 -2.99
CA ALA A 31 9.48 12.28 -2.40
C ALA A 31 8.32 12.12 -3.41
N ASN A 32 8.56 12.42 -4.70
CA ASN A 32 7.57 12.24 -5.75
C ASN A 32 7.26 10.76 -5.99
N GLU A 33 8.29 9.92 -6.05
CA GLU A 33 8.13 8.47 -6.21
C GLU A 33 7.45 7.82 -4.98
N LEU A 34 7.70 8.34 -3.78
CA LEU A 34 6.96 7.94 -2.58
C LEU A 34 5.47 8.27 -2.72
N LEU A 35 5.13 9.49 -3.15
CA LEU A 35 3.74 9.93 -3.33
C LEU A 35 3.00 9.09 -4.38
N ASP A 36 3.65 8.82 -5.52
CA ASP A 36 3.11 7.98 -6.58
C ASP A 36 2.88 6.54 -6.10
N GLY A 37 3.84 5.98 -5.34
CA GLY A 37 3.74 4.67 -4.73
C GLY A 37 2.57 4.55 -3.75
N LEU A 38 2.38 5.53 -2.88
CA LEU A 38 1.26 5.59 -1.94
C LEU A 38 -0.09 5.71 -2.67
N SER A 39 -0.17 6.60 -3.67
CA SER A 39 -1.36 6.77 -4.52
C SER A 39 -1.76 5.45 -5.20
N TYR A 40 -0.79 4.73 -5.75
CA TYR A 40 -1.01 3.42 -6.36
C TYR A 40 -1.53 2.38 -5.37
N VAL A 41 -0.94 2.29 -4.17
CA VAL A 41 -1.36 1.37 -3.12
C VAL A 41 -2.80 1.65 -2.72
N VAL A 42 -3.18 2.91 -2.50
CA VAL A 42 -4.57 3.28 -2.18
C VAL A 42 -5.51 2.95 -3.34
N ALA A 43 -5.18 3.36 -4.57
CA ALA A 43 -6.03 3.16 -5.75
C ALA A 43 -6.32 1.68 -6.02
N LYS A 44 -5.35 0.78 -5.86
CA LYS A 44 -5.56 -0.66 -6.02
C LYS A 44 -6.50 -1.24 -4.97
N ASN A 45 -6.51 -0.70 -3.76
CA ASN A 45 -7.42 -1.15 -2.71
C ASN A 45 -8.83 -0.58 -2.85
N VAL A 46 -8.97 0.64 -3.36
CA VAL A 46 -10.27 1.25 -3.67
C VAL A 46 -10.96 0.55 -4.85
N LYS A 47 -10.23 0.24 -5.93
CA LYS A 47 -10.79 -0.49 -7.09
C LYS A 47 -11.27 -1.91 -6.72
N SER A 48 -10.69 -2.53 -5.70
CA SER A 48 -11.12 -3.86 -5.23
C SER A 48 -12.46 -3.87 -4.48
N LYS A 49 -13.04 -2.69 -4.14
CA LYS A 49 -14.36 -2.56 -3.49
C LYS A 49 -15.52 -2.26 -4.45
N ARG A 50 -15.26 -1.99 -5.74
CA ARG A 50 -16.29 -1.88 -6.79
C ARG A 50 -16.44 -3.24 -7.50
N LYS A 51 -17.12 -4.19 -6.87
CA LYS A 51 -17.66 -5.38 -7.53
C LYS A 51 -18.86 -5.90 -6.76
#